data_AF-A0A1G2ZJ90-F1
#
_entry.id   AF-A0A1G2ZJ90-F1
#
_cell.length_a   1.000
_cell.length_b   1.000
_cell.length_c   1.000
_cell.angle_alpha   90.00
_cell.angle_beta   90.00
_cell.angle_gamma   90.00
#
_symmetry.space_group_name_H-M   'P 1'
#
loop_
_entity.id
_entity.type
_entity.pdbx_description
1 polymer ?
#
loop_
_entity_poly.entity_id
_entity_poly.type
_entity_poly.pdbx_seq_one_letter_code
_entity_poly.pdbx_strand_id
1 'polypeptide(L)'
;MPGPTEMMIILVIAVLLFGKRLPEVGRSLGKGIVEFKKGIHGIEDEIDSATHASNKKVSYDATDDRDEATAPKFEPPSGEPQAKSEGS
;
A
#
# COMPACT_ATOMS: atom_id res chain seq x y z
N MET A 1 0.89 -10.04 37.07
CA MET A 1 1.77 -10.39 35.94
C MET A 1 3.10 -10.80 36.52
N PRO A 2 3.73 -11.89 36.04
CA PRO A 2 5.03 -12.27 36.55
C PRO A 2 6.03 -11.15 36.30
N GLY A 3 6.75 -10.76 37.35
CA GLY A 3 7.79 -9.75 37.30
C GLY A 3 9.07 -10.27 36.65
N PRO A 4 10.03 -9.36 36.37
CA PRO A 4 11.32 -9.73 35.78
C PRO A 4 12.06 -10.83 36.55
N THR A 5 11.94 -10.85 37.88
CA THR A 5 12.57 -11.86 38.74
C THR A 5 11.98 -13.25 38.53
N GLU A 6 10.66 -13.37 38.40
CA GLU A 6 9.98 -14.66 38.18
C GLU A 6 10.30 -15.20 36.77
N MET A 7 10.33 -14.32 35.76
CA MET A 7 10.83 -14.65 34.42
C MET A 7 12.26 -15.20 34.45
N MET A 8 13.17 -14.58 35.21
CA MET A 8 14.55 -15.05 35.34
C MET A 8 14.63 -16.43 35.99
N ILE A 9 13.84 -16.70 37.03
CA ILE A 9 13.80 -18.03 37.69
C ILE A 9 13.34 -19.10 36.70
N ILE A 10 12.29 -18.83 35.92
CA ILE A 10 11.79 -19.76 34.89
C ILE A 10 12.86 -20.02 33.83
N LEU A 11 13.58 -18.98 33.41
CA LEU A 11 14.65 -19.09 32.42
C LEU A 11 15.80 -19.96 32.95
N VAL A 12 16.18 -19.78 34.22
CA VAL A 12 17.18 -20.63 34.89
C VAL A 12 16.73 -22.09 34.93
N ILE A 13 15.48 -22.36 35.30
CA ILE A 13 14.92 -23.73 35.32
C ILE A 13 14.94 -24.32 33.90
N ALA A 14 14.54 -23.56 32.88
CA ALA A 14 14.59 -24.01 31.49
C ALA A 14 16.02 -24.34 31.05
N VAL A 15 17.01 -23.53 31.43
CA VAL A 15 18.43 -23.81 31.16
C VAL A 15 18.89 -25.07 31.89
N LEU A 16 18.43 -25.36 33.10
CA LEU A 16 18.76 -26.59 33.80
C LEU A 16 18.15 -27.84 33.14
N LEU A 17 16.90 -27.74 32.65
CA LEU A 17 16.21 -28.84 31.96
C LEU A 17 16.80 -29.13 30.58
N PHE A 18 17.04 -28.09 29.78
CA PHE A 18 17.50 -28.23 28.40
C PHE A 18 19.03 -28.20 28.27
N GLY A 19 19.74 -27.58 29.22
CA GLY A 19 21.19 -27.50 29.27
C GLY A 19 21.80 -27.02 27.94
N LYS A 20 22.72 -27.83 27.41
CA LYS A 20 23.41 -27.56 26.14
C LYS A 20 22.51 -27.66 24.90
N ARG A 21 21.28 -28.18 25.03
CA ARG A 21 20.32 -28.31 23.92
C ARG A 21 19.48 -27.05 23.71
N LEU A 22 19.42 -26.14 24.69
CA LEU A 22 18.71 -24.86 24.58
C LEU A 22 19.08 -24.05 23.31
N PRO A 23 20.37 -23.86 22.94
CA PRO A 23 20.73 -23.14 21.71
C PRO A 23 20.43 -23.92 20.42
N GLU A 24 20.20 -25.23 20.50
CA GLU A 24 19.77 -26.04 19.37
C GLU A 24 18.26 -25.91 19.15
N VAL A 25 17.48 -25.99 20.25
CA VAL A 25 16.02 -25.77 20.26
C VAL A 25 15.67 -24.33 19.83
N GLY A 26 16.39 -23.33 20.34
CA GLY A 26 16.19 -21.94 19.93
C GLY A 26 16.48 -21.73 18.44
N ARG A 27 17.49 -22.41 17.89
CA ARG A 27 17.80 -22.35 16.45
C ARG A 27 16.74 -23.04 15.60
N SER A 28 16.22 -24.20 16.01
CA SER A 28 15.16 -24.89 15.25
C SER A 28 13.84 -24.12 15.27
N LEU A 29 13.44 -23.62 16.43
CA LEU A 29 12.26 -22.76 16.58
C LEU A 29 12.42 -21.45 15.80
N GLY A 30 13.60 -20.81 15.89
CA GLY A 30 13.88 -19.57 15.16
C GLY A 30 13.79 -19.75 13.64
N LYS A 31 14.33 -20.86 13.11
CA LYS A 31 14.17 -21.20 11.68
C LYS A 31 12.71 -21.38 11.31
N GLY A 32 11.94 -22.14 12.10
CA GLY A 32 10.50 -22.35 11.87
C GLY A 32 9.70 -21.05 11.88
N ILE A 33 9.98 -20.14 12.81
CA ILE A 33 9.33 -18.82 12.87
C ILE A 33 9.66 -17.98 11.63
N VAL A 34 10.91 -18.00 11.17
CA VAL A 34 11.33 -17.25 9.97
C VAL A 34 10.65 -17.81 8.72
N GLU A 35 10.59 -19.12 8.56
CA GLU A 35 9.90 -19.78 7.44
C GLU A 35 8.39 -19.54 7.49
N PHE A 36 7.78 -19.61 8.67
CA PHE A 36 6.37 -19.29 8.87
C PHE A 36 6.05 -17.84 8.50
N LYS A 37 6.86 -16.88 8.95
CA LYS A 37 6.70 -15.46 8.58
C LYS A 37 6.80 -15.26 7.08
N LYS A 38 7.78 -15.90 6.42
CA LYS A 38 7.94 -15.85 4.95
C LYS A 38 6.71 -16.43 4.23
N GLY A 39 6.19 -17.56 4.72
CA GLY A 39 4.97 -18.17 4.19
C GLY A 39 3.77 -17.23 4.26
N ILE A 40 3.54 -16.61 5.42
CA ILE A 40 2.45 -15.63 5.58
C ILE A 40 2.62 -14.44 4.65
N HIS A 41 3.81 -13.84 4.56
CA HIS A 41 4.04 -12.68 3.69
C HIS A 41 3.82 -13.03 2.21
N GLY A 42 4.29 -14.21 1.76
CA GLY A 42 4.06 -14.66 0.39
C GLY A 42 2.59 -14.87 0.04
N ILE A 43 1.78 -15.32 1.01
CA ILE A 43 0.32 -15.48 0.83
C ILE A 43 -0.35 -14.10 0.75
N GLU A 44 0.05 -13.15 1.58
CA GLU A 44 -0.45 -11.77 1.56
C GLU A 44 -0.16 -11.09 0.22
N ASP A 45 1.08 -11.23 -0.28
CA ASP A 45 1.50 -10.73 -1.60
C ASP A 45 0.72 -11.38 -2.75
N GLU A 46 0.40 -12.68 -2.65
CA GLU A 46 -0.38 -13.40 -3.67
C GLU A 46 -1.85 -12.98 -3.68
N ILE A 47 -2.43 -12.72 -2.51
CA ILE A 47 -3.81 -12.20 -2.38
C ILE A 47 -3.89 -10.76 -2.93
N ASP A 48 -2.92 -9.90 -2.60
CA ASP A 48 -2.84 -8.53 -3.13
C ASP A 48 -2.63 -8.55 -4.66
N SER A 49 -1.79 -9.45 -5.16
CA SER A 49 -1.58 -9.62 -6.60
C SER A 49 -2.83 -10.15 -7.33
N ALA A 50 -3.57 -11.09 -6.74
CA ALA A 50 -4.78 -11.64 -7.33
C ALA A 50 -5.94 -10.62 -7.36
N THR A 51 -6.04 -9.78 -6.32
CA THR A 51 -7.02 -8.68 -6.26
C THR A 51 -6.64 -7.51 -7.18
N HIS A 52 -5.35 -7.21 -7.34
CA HIS A 52 -4.88 -6.23 -8.33
C HIS A 52 -4.97 -6.73 -9.78
N ALA A 53 -4.73 -8.02 -10.05
CA ALA A 53 -4.83 -8.60 -11.39
C ALA A 53 -6.28 -8.62 -11.91
N SER A 54 -7.26 -8.74 -11.02
CA SER A 54 -8.69 -8.65 -11.36
C SER A 54 -9.16 -7.20 -11.60
N ASN A 55 -8.42 -6.19 -11.12
CA ASN A 55 -8.66 -4.77 -11.44
C ASN A 55 -7.92 -4.31 -12.72
N LYS A 56 -6.96 -5.08 -13.23
CA LYS A 56 -6.18 -4.79 -14.46
C LYS A 56 -6.82 -5.34 -15.75
N LYS A 57 -8.14 -5.49 -15.79
CA LYS A 57 -8.93 -5.64 -17.04
C LYS A 57 -9.88 -4.46 -17.29
N VAL A 58 -9.65 -3.33 -16.60
CA VAL A 58 -10.20 -2.03 -17.01
C VAL A 58 -9.02 -1.09 -17.22
N SER A 59 -8.15 -1.46 -18.15
CA SER A 59 -7.32 -0.47 -18.83
C SER A 59 -8.26 0.24 -19.79
N TYR A 60 -8.70 1.45 -19.43
CA TYR A 60 -8.88 2.45 -20.48
C TYR A 60 -7.51 2.59 -21.13
N ASP A 61 -7.42 2.05 -22.33
CA ASP A 61 -6.42 2.42 -23.31
C ASP A 61 -6.51 3.95 -23.46
N ALA A 62 -5.59 4.66 -22.80
CA ALA A 62 -5.39 6.09 -22.95
C ALA A 62 -3.96 6.29 -23.44
N THR A 63 -3.62 5.60 -24.52
CA THR A 63 -2.65 6.10 -25.49
C THR A 63 -3.44 6.83 -26.56
N ASP A 64 -2.97 8.04 -26.87
CA ASP A 64 -3.31 8.81 -28.07
C ASP A 64 -4.69 9.48 -28.10
N ASP A 65 -4.76 10.69 -27.56
CA ASP A 65 -5.07 11.85 -28.39
C ASP A 65 -4.86 13.11 -27.55
N ARG A 66 -3.73 13.77 -27.79
CA ARG A 66 -3.61 15.20 -27.50
C ARG A 66 -4.34 15.99 -28.58
N ASP A 67 -5.64 15.77 -28.72
CA ASP A 67 -6.49 16.83 -29.22
C ASP A 67 -6.77 17.73 -28.03
N GLU A 68 -5.83 18.65 -27.87
CA GLU A 68 -6.04 19.94 -27.23
C GLU A 68 -7.48 20.36 -27.52
N ALA A 69 -8.34 20.36 -26.50
CA ALA A 69 -9.69 20.86 -26.64
C ALA A 69 -9.58 22.33 -27.06
N THR A 70 -9.60 22.59 -28.36
CA THR A 70 -9.82 23.91 -28.93
C THR A 70 -11.26 24.26 -28.63
N ALA A 71 -11.52 24.58 -27.36
CA ALA A 71 -12.73 25.24 -26.95
C ALA A 71 -12.84 26.47 -27.86
N PRO A 72 -13.89 26.59 -28.69
CA PRO A 72 -14.06 27.77 -29.50
C PRO A 72 -14.11 28.96 -28.54
N LYS A 73 -13.18 29.89 -28.72
CA LYS A 73 -13.10 31.10 -27.92
C LYS A 73 -14.41 31.84 -28.10
N PHE A 74 -15.24 31.83 -27.06
CA PHE A 74 -16.44 32.65 -27.03
C PHE A 74 -15.98 34.10 -26.93
N GLU A 75 -15.91 34.77 -28.07
CA GLU A 75 -15.78 36.21 -28.13
C GLU A 75 -17.19 36.79 -28.03
N PRO A 76 -17.57 37.39 -26.86
CA PRO A 76 -18.83 38.09 -26.78
C PRO A 76 -18.81 39.20 -27.83
N PRO A 77 -19.86 39.36 -28.67
CA PRO A 77 -19.89 40.43 -29.64
C PRO A 77 -19.70 41.75 -28.89
N SER A 78 -18.61 42.46 -29.21
CA SER A 78 -18.41 43.85 -28.84
C SER A 78 -19.42 44.67 -29.66
N GLY A 79 -20.69 44.54 -29.27
CA GLY A 79 -21.73 45.47 -29.64
C GLY A 79 -21.59 46.66 -28.72
N GLU A 80 -20.69 47.59 -29.07
CA GLU A 80 -20.83 48.97 -28.64
C GLU A 80 -22.30 49.37 -28.85
N PRO A 81 -23.01 49.86 -27.82
CA PRO A 81 -24.26 50.54 -28.06
C PRO A 81 -23.91 51.76 -28.92
N GLN A 82 -24.19 51.68 -30.22
CA GLN A 82 -24.08 52.81 -31.14
C GLN A 82 -25.10 53.86 -30.72
N ALA A 83 -24.74 54.70 -29.76
CA ALA A 83 -25.39 55.98 -29.51
C ALA A 83 -24.93 56.93 -30.63
N LYS A 84 -25.52 56.77 -31.82
CA LYS A 84 -25.43 57.78 -32.87
C LYS A 84 -26.52 58.82 -32.64
N SER A 85 -26.03 60.04 -32.47
CA SER A 85 -26.70 61.33 -32.27
C SER A 85 -27.71 61.70 -33.36
N GLU A 86 -28.80 62.37 -32.97
CA GLU A 86 -29.57 63.42 -33.68
C GLU A 86 -30.81 63.71 -32.80
N GLY A 87 -31.11 64.90 -32.28
CA GLY A 87 -31.06 66.21 -32.91
C GLY A 87 -32.45 66.59 -33.43
N SER A 88 -33.38 66.96 -32.53
CA SER A 88 -34.54 67.85 -32.79
C SER A 88 -35.05 68.41 -31.47
#